data_AF-A0A059FXC5-F1
#
_entry.id   AF-A0A059FXC5-F1
#
_cell.length_a   1.000
_cell.length_b   1.000
_cell.length_c   1.000
_cell.angle_alpha   90.00
_cell.angle_beta   90.00
_cell.angle_gamma   90.00
#
_symmetry.space_group_name_H-M   'P 1'
#
loop_
_entity.id
_entity.type
_entity.pdbx_description
1 polymer ?
#
loop_
_entity_poly.entity_id
_entity_poly.type
_entity_poly.pdbx_seq_one_letter_code
_entity_poly.pdbx_strand_id
1 'polypeptide(L)'
;MKSEGNTPRFPVLIADEGLNFKKHAFDDPKVLGRQLIEAAGGHPVDEHAAIAILPNGDFEDIRLDELYDLRGRGIEKVLVARSDRSFKFKIDDADLEWPRACISGFVLRKLAKLPPNYSLWQEMPGQHDKKIADTDVINLADAGVERFVSLIDQTTEGDALPSKDQTYLSGHGYEFEVVTEGGSTGIILNALPLPEGKFAHTEADVLILLPKGYPDCPPDMFYVAPKLTLAGTGQVPKACTVEHRFGGRVWQRWSRHNDAWRPGVDGLQTMVARVQTALAEARA
;
A
#
# COMPACT_ATOMS: atom_id res chain seq x y z
N MET A 1 -14.68 52.73 -13.73
CA MET A 1 -14.74 51.25 -13.77
C MET A 1 -13.40 50.77 -14.31
N LYS A 2 -12.45 50.44 -13.42
CA LYS A 2 -11.18 49.83 -13.84
C LYS A 2 -11.43 48.32 -13.89
N SER A 3 -11.42 47.76 -15.08
CA SER A 3 -11.37 46.31 -15.28
C SER A 3 -9.98 45.84 -14.87
N GLU A 4 -9.84 45.32 -13.65
CA GLU A 4 -8.70 44.48 -13.31
C GLU A 4 -8.78 43.23 -14.20
N GLY A 5 -7.87 43.15 -15.16
CA GLY A 5 -7.72 41.98 -16.02
C GLY A 5 -7.26 40.81 -15.16
N ASN A 6 -8.19 39.93 -14.82
CA ASN A 6 -7.89 38.64 -14.21
C ASN A 6 -7.26 37.73 -15.28
N THR A 7 -5.99 37.97 -15.63
CA THR A 7 -5.24 37.02 -16.47
C THR A 7 -5.18 35.71 -15.70
N PRO A 8 -5.72 34.60 -16.24
CA PRO A 8 -5.65 33.32 -15.56
C PRO A 8 -4.17 32.96 -15.37
N ARG A 9 -3.75 32.79 -14.12
CA ARG A 9 -2.42 32.31 -13.77
C ARG A 9 -2.46 30.79 -13.70
N PHE A 10 -1.56 30.14 -14.44
CA PHE A 10 -1.47 28.70 -14.54
C PHE A 10 -0.44 28.20 -13.51
N PRO A 11 -0.88 27.54 -12.43
CA PRO A 11 0.02 27.09 -11.39
C PRO A 11 0.78 25.83 -11.80
N VAL A 12 2.02 25.73 -11.35
CA VAL A 12 2.83 24.51 -11.39
C VAL A 12 3.50 24.32 -10.03
N LEU A 13 3.71 23.08 -9.60
CA LEU A 13 4.52 22.75 -8.45
C LEU A 13 5.89 22.28 -8.94
N ILE A 14 6.93 23.06 -8.63
CA ILE A 14 8.31 22.74 -9.02
C ILE A 14 9.05 22.18 -7.80
N ALA A 15 9.54 20.95 -7.90
CA ALA A 15 10.30 20.26 -6.85
C ALA A 15 11.80 20.29 -7.12
N ASP A 16 12.57 20.23 -6.03
CA ASP A 16 13.99 19.85 -6.02
C ASP A 16 14.17 18.33 -5.84
N GLU A 17 15.41 17.85 -5.75
CA GLU A 17 15.70 16.42 -5.60
C GLU A 17 15.27 15.84 -4.23
N GLY A 18 14.86 16.68 -3.28
CA GLY A 18 14.22 16.25 -2.03
C GLY A 18 12.70 16.10 -2.14
N LEU A 19 12.14 16.32 -3.33
CA LEU A 19 10.70 16.46 -3.57
C LEU A 19 10.07 17.61 -2.76
N ASN A 20 10.83 18.68 -2.49
CA ASN A 20 10.28 19.89 -1.87
C ASN A 20 9.62 20.77 -2.93
N PHE A 21 8.28 20.72 -2.99
CA PHE A 21 7.52 21.46 -3.99
C PHE A 21 7.35 22.94 -3.63
N LYS A 22 7.71 23.82 -4.56
CA LYS A 22 7.41 25.24 -4.55
C LYS A 22 6.39 25.56 -5.63
N LYS A 23 5.35 26.33 -5.28
CA LYS A 23 4.35 26.78 -6.24
C LYS A 23 4.89 27.95 -7.05
N HIS A 24 4.88 27.81 -8.37
CA HIS A 24 5.11 28.90 -9.32
C HIS A 24 3.85 29.10 -10.18
N ALA A 25 3.68 30.29 -10.75
CA ALA A 25 2.53 30.60 -11.57
C ALA A 25 2.98 31.35 -12.83
N PHE A 26 2.65 30.79 -13.99
CA PHE A 26 2.90 31.40 -15.29
C PHE A 26 1.65 32.10 -15.82
N ASP A 27 1.83 33.12 -16.64
CA ASP A 27 0.73 33.82 -17.31
C ASP A 27 0.27 33.10 -18.60
N ASP A 28 1.13 32.23 -19.17
CA ASP A 28 0.83 31.38 -20.33
C ASP A 28 0.61 29.92 -19.87
N PRO A 29 -0.43 29.22 -20.35
CA PRO A 29 -0.63 27.81 -20.02
C PRO A 29 0.40 26.87 -20.66
N LYS A 30 1.08 27.29 -21.73
CA LYS A 30 2.08 26.49 -22.44
C LYS A 30 3.46 27.10 -22.21
N VAL A 31 4.28 26.38 -21.46
CA VAL A 31 5.62 26.84 -21.06
C VAL A 31 6.70 25.94 -21.63
N LEU A 32 7.86 26.51 -21.94
CA LEU A 32 9.02 25.75 -22.38
C LEU A 32 9.71 25.08 -21.18
N GLY A 33 10.36 23.94 -21.41
CA GLY A 33 11.21 23.29 -20.41
C GLY A 33 12.22 24.26 -19.76
N ARG A 34 12.86 25.12 -20.55
CA ARG A 34 13.77 26.16 -20.03
C ARG A 34 13.12 27.12 -19.04
N GLN A 35 11.85 27.50 -19.26
CA GLN A 35 11.14 28.43 -18.38
C GLN A 35 10.83 27.77 -17.03
N LEU A 36 10.56 26.47 -17.02
CA LEU A 36 10.41 25.69 -15.79
C LEU A 36 11.72 25.64 -14.99
N ILE A 37 12.85 25.47 -15.68
CA ILE A 37 14.18 25.46 -15.06
C ILE A 37 14.54 26.85 -14.50
N GLU A 38 14.33 27.92 -15.28
CA GLU A 38 14.56 29.30 -14.85
C GLU A 38 13.69 29.67 -13.65
N ALA A 39 12.41 29.25 -13.64
CA ALA A 39 11.51 29.47 -12.51
C ALA A 39 11.96 28.75 -11.22
N ALA A 40 12.74 27.67 -11.36
CA ALA A 40 13.40 26.99 -10.25
C ALA A 40 14.73 27.65 -9.83
N GLY A 41 15.23 28.62 -10.60
CA GLY A 41 16.55 29.24 -10.42
C GLY A 41 17.71 28.43 -11.03
N GLY A 42 17.42 27.46 -11.89
CA GLY A 42 18.43 26.62 -12.55
C GLY A 42 19.18 27.40 -13.64
N HIS A 43 20.46 27.66 -13.41
CA HIS A 43 21.35 28.26 -14.40
C HIS A 43 22.74 27.61 -14.37
N PRO A 44 23.37 27.36 -15.52
CA PRO A 44 22.81 27.52 -16.87
C PRO A 44 21.75 26.44 -17.17
N VAL A 45 20.79 26.75 -18.03
CA VAL A 45 19.58 25.92 -18.22
C VAL A 45 19.87 24.56 -18.84
N ASP A 46 20.94 24.45 -19.63
CA ASP A 46 21.40 23.24 -20.32
C ASP A 46 22.12 22.24 -19.41
N GLU A 47 22.46 22.64 -18.18
CA GLU A 47 22.98 21.74 -17.15
C GLU A 47 21.88 21.14 -16.26
N HIS A 48 20.61 21.47 -16.52
CA HIS A 48 19.46 21.04 -15.74
C HIS A 48 18.47 20.25 -16.60
N ALA A 49 17.83 19.28 -15.98
CA ALA A 49 16.68 18.57 -16.54
C ALA A 49 15.39 19.11 -15.91
N ALA A 50 14.35 19.26 -16.72
CA ALA A 50 12.97 19.41 -16.26
C ALA A 50 12.22 18.11 -16.54
N ILE A 51 11.61 17.54 -15.51
CA ILE A 51 10.98 16.21 -15.56
C ILE A 51 9.56 16.33 -15.02
N ALA A 52 8.56 16.04 -15.84
CA ALA A 52 7.17 15.96 -15.38
C ALA A 52 6.98 14.76 -14.46
N ILE A 53 6.29 14.97 -13.33
CA ILE A 53 5.82 13.91 -12.45
C ILE A 53 4.34 13.66 -12.77
N LEU A 54 4.07 12.59 -13.51
CA LEU A 54 2.73 12.25 -13.97
C LEU A 54 1.84 11.76 -12.82
N PRO A 55 0.50 11.83 -12.93
CA PRO A 55 -0.41 11.39 -11.85
C PRO A 55 -0.25 9.93 -11.43
N ASN A 56 0.11 9.05 -12.37
CA ASN A 56 0.40 7.64 -12.09
C ASN A 56 1.70 7.47 -11.29
N GLY A 57 2.62 8.44 -11.34
CA GLY A 57 3.92 8.42 -10.66
C GLY A 57 5.09 8.31 -11.64
N ASP A 58 4.82 8.10 -12.93
CA ASP A 58 5.84 8.02 -13.96
C ASP A 58 6.49 9.38 -14.18
N PHE A 59 7.71 9.33 -14.71
CA PHE A 59 8.48 10.51 -15.05
C PHE A 59 8.61 10.66 -16.57
N GLU A 60 8.54 11.90 -17.04
CA GLU A 60 8.67 12.24 -18.45
C GLU A 60 9.60 13.46 -18.60
N ASP A 61 10.68 13.30 -19.36
CA ASP A 61 11.61 14.39 -19.65
C ASP A 61 10.94 15.47 -20.51
N ILE A 62 11.04 16.73 -20.08
CA ILE A 62 10.59 17.90 -20.83
C ILE A 62 11.83 18.54 -21.47
N ARG A 63 11.92 18.52 -22.80
CA ARG A 63 13.06 19.14 -23.50
C ARG A 63 13.04 20.67 -23.33
N LEU A 64 14.22 21.29 -23.39
CA LEU A 64 14.36 22.75 -23.17
C LEU A 64 13.49 23.63 -24.06
N ASP A 65 13.21 23.18 -25.29
CA ASP A 65 12.40 23.88 -26.30
C ASP A 65 11.02 23.23 -26.53
N GLU A 66 10.65 22.26 -25.70
CA GLU A 66 9.35 21.61 -25.77
C GLU A 66 8.30 22.39 -24.99
N LEU A 67 7.12 22.56 -25.60
CA LEU A 67 5.98 23.19 -24.95
C LEU A 67 5.26 22.17 -24.05
N TYR A 68 5.16 22.50 -22.78
CA TYR A 68 4.45 21.74 -21.76
C TYR A 68 3.16 22.47 -21.35
N ASP A 69 2.01 21.80 -21.43
CA ASP A 69 0.69 22.39 -21.17
C ASP A 69 0.25 22.18 -19.71
N LEU A 70 0.12 23.28 -18.96
CA LEU A 70 -0.21 23.31 -17.54
C LEU A 70 -1.71 23.12 -17.24
N ARG A 71 -2.53 22.77 -18.23
CA ARG A 71 -4.00 22.61 -18.08
C ARG A 71 -4.45 21.15 -18.04
N GLY A 72 -3.51 20.20 -18.11
CA GLY A 72 -3.78 18.80 -18.36
C GLY A 72 -4.78 18.19 -17.38
N ARG A 73 -4.43 18.09 -16.09
CA ARG A 73 -5.17 17.24 -15.14
C ARG A 73 -5.11 17.68 -13.67
N GLY A 74 -4.80 18.95 -13.42
CA GLY A 74 -4.67 19.49 -12.07
C GLY A 74 -3.56 20.52 -12.01
N ILE A 75 -2.93 20.69 -10.84
CA ILE A 75 -1.68 21.44 -10.77
C ILE A 75 -0.56 20.49 -11.18
N GLU A 76 0.04 20.74 -12.35
CA GLU A 76 1.14 19.93 -12.85
C GLU A 76 2.35 20.00 -11.91
N LYS A 77 3.11 18.90 -11.85
CA LYS A 77 4.29 18.75 -10.99
C LYS A 77 5.52 18.52 -11.86
N VAL A 78 6.57 19.31 -11.61
CA VAL A 78 7.82 19.22 -12.35
C VAL A 78 8.97 19.12 -11.35
N LEU A 79 9.87 18.17 -11.55
CA LEU A 79 11.16 18.09 -10.87
C LEU A 79 12.19 18.84 -11.72
N VAL A 80 12.93 19.75 -11.10
CA VAL A 80 14.10 20.39 -11.72
C VAL A 80 15.34 19.97 -10.94
N ALA A 81 16.30 19.37 -11.64
CA ALA A 81 17.54 18.89 -11.05
C ALA A 81 18.71 19.19 -11.99
N ARG A 82 19.87 19.50 -11.42
CA ARG A 82 21.11 19.61 -12.22
C ARG A 82 21.56 18.20 -12.59
N SER A 83 21.47 17.84 -13.86
CA SER A 83 21.82 16.51 -14.35
C SER A 83 22.01 16.47 -15.86
N ASP A 84 22.82 15.52 -16.33
CA ASP A 84 23.05 15.18 -17.72
C ASP A 84 22.40 13.83 -18.13
N ARG A 85 21.82 13.09 -17.18
CA ARG A 85 21.27 11.73 -17.40
C ARG A 85 20.22 11.32 -16.36
N SER A 86 19.46 10.28 -16.68
CA SER A 86 18.60 9.56 -15.73
C SER A 86 19.22 8.21 -15.32
N PHE A 87 18.88 7.77 -14.11
CA PHE A 87 19.27 6.48 -13.53
C PHE A 87 18.03 5.63 -13.32
N LYS A 88 18.04 4.40 -13.84
CA LYS A 88 16.90 3.48 -13.77
C LYS A 88 16.97 2.65 -12.52
N PHE A 89 15.84 2.46 -11.87
CA PHE A 89 15.69 1.58 -10.72
C PHE A 89 14.29 0.98 -10.72
N LYS A 90 14.05 -0.01 -9.86
CA LYS A 90 12.74 -0.63 -9.72
C LYS A 90 12.22 -0.57 -8.30
N ILE A 91 10.92 -0.33 -8.15
CA ILE A 91 10.20 -0.56 -6.88
C ILE A 91 9.02 -1.48 -7.17
N ASP A 92 8.93 -2.62 -6.49
CA ASP A 92 7.86 -3.61 -6.69
C ASP A 92 7.69 -3.98 -8.18
N ASP A 93 8.81 -4.25 -8.85
CA ASP A 93 8.97 -4.49 -10.29
C ASP A 93 8.61 -3.33 -11.24
N ALA A 94 7.99 -2.25 -10.76
CA ALA A 94 7.72 -1.05 -11.55
C ALA A 94 9.04 -0.36 -11.93
N ASP A 95 9.18 0.00 -13.20
CA ASP A 95 10.34 0.74 -13.71
C ASP A 95 10.19 2.23 -13.38
N LEU A 96 11.19 2.79 -12.69
CA LEU A 96 11.29 4.20 -12.39
C LEU A 96 12.65 4.76 -12.85
N GLU A 97 12.69 6.08 -13.00
CA GLU A 97 13.89 6.82 -13.34
C GLU A 97 14.14 7.93 -12.30
N TRP A 98 15.40 8.28 -12.05
CA TRP A 98 15.77 9.36 -11.14
C TRP A 98 16.89 10.22 -11.75
N PRO A 99 16.86 11.56 -11.66
CA PRO A 99 17.85 12.40 -12.32
C PRO A 99 19.20 12.49 -11.58
N ARG A 100 19.39 11.79 -10.46
CA ARG A 100 20.64 11.84 -9.69
C ARG A 100 21.19 10.45 -9.44
N ALA A 101 22.51 10.33 -9.42
CA ALA A 101 23.17 9.08 -9.06
C ALA A 101 22.81 8.63 -7.64
N CYS A 102 22.62 9.57 -6.71
CA CYS A 102 22.20 9.24 -5.35
C CYS A 102 20.73 9.57 -5.11
N ILE A 103 20.02 8.67 -4.45
CA ILE A 103 18.63 8.84 -4.02
C ILE A 103 18.51 8.52 -2.53
N SER A 104 17.70 9.27 -1.80
CA SER A 104 17.45 9.00 -0.38
C SER A 104 16.34 7.96 -0.19
N GLY A 105 16.38 7.22 0.92
CA GLY A 105 15.29 6.34 1.33
C GLY A 105 13.97 7.09 1.50
N PHE A 106 14.00 8.33 1.98
CA PHE A 106 12.82 9.20 2.07
C PHE A 106 12.18 9.42 0.70
N VAL A 107 12.98 9.78 -0.32
CA VAL A 107 12.47 9.99 -1.69
C VAL A 107 11.95 8.68 -2.26
N LEU A 108 12.68 7.57 -2.14
CA LEU A 108 12.22 6.25 -2.59
C LEU A 108 10.84 5.90 -2.00
N ARG A 109 10.65 6.08 -0.68
CA ARG A 109 9.38 5.85 0.01
C ARG A 109 8.25 6.74 -0.54
N LYS A 110 8.55 8.00 -0.85
CA LYS A 110 7.58 8.94 -1.44
C LYS A 110 7.18 8.54 -2.86
N LEU A 111 8.14 8.14 -3.69
CA LEU A 111 7.88 7.70 -5.06
C LEU A 111 7.06 6.41 -5.10
N ALA A 112 7.36 5.49 -4.19
CA ALA A 112 6.61 4.25 -3.99
C ALA A 112 5.20 4.46 -3.41
N LYS A 113 4.85 5.68 -2.97
CA LYS A 113 3.55 6.02 -2.35
C LYS A 113 3.22 5.07 -1.19
N LEU A 114 4.22 4.66 -0.41
CA LEU A 114 4.06 3.62 0.61
C LEU A 114 3.20 4.10 1.79
N PRO A 115 2.25 3.27 2.26
CA PRO A 115 1.58 3.49 3.53
C PRO A 115 2.56 3.46 4.72
N PRO A 116 2.21 4.05 5.88
CA PRO A 116 3.11 4.14 7.04
C PRO A 116 3.58 2.79 7.60
N ASN A 117 2.80 1.73 7.41
CA ASN A 117 3.11 0.38 7.88
C ASN A 117 4.02 -0.41 6.92
N TYR A 118 4.48 0.18 5.82
CA TYR A 118 5.44 -0.45 4.92
C TYR A 118 6.85 0.06 5.17
N SER A 119 7.81 -0.83 4.97
CA SER A 119 9.24 -0.55 4.88
C SER A 119 9.77 -0.94 3.52
N LEU A 120 10.77 -0.20 3.07
CA LEU A 120 11.43 -0.43 1.80
C LEU A 120 12.69 -1.26 2.05
N TRP A 121 12.91 -2.26 1.22
CA TRP A 121 14.10 -3.11 1.27
C TRP A 121 14.77 -3.09 -0.11
N GLN A 122 16.09 -3.06 -0.14
CA GLN A 122 16.88 -3.19 -1.36
C GLN A 122 17.28 -4.64 -1.53
N GLU A 123 16.99 -5.21 -2.70
CA GLU A 123 17.46 -6.55 -3.06
C GLU A 123 18.97 -6.53 -3.27
N MET A 124 19.68 -7.41 -2.58
CA MET A 124 21.14 -7.52 -2.68
C MET A 124 21.50 -8.85 -3.34
N PRO A 125 22.04 -8.87 -4.58
CA PRO A 125 22.37 -10.12 -5.27
C PRO A 125 23.30 -11.02 -4.44
N GLY A 126 22.82 -12.24 -4.13
CA GLY A 126 23.57 -13.23 -3.36
C GLY A 126 23.75 -12.89 -1.87
N GLN A 127 23.04 -11.88 -1.36
CA GLN A 127 23.06 -11.46 0.04
C GLN A 127 21.62 -11.29 0.56
N HIS A 128 21.48 -11.03 1.86
CA HIS A 128 20.18 -10.68 2.42
C HIS A 128 19.79 -9.27 2.00
N ASP A 129 18.50 -9.06 1.78
CA ASP A 129 17.94 -7.75 1.46
C ASP A 129 18.23 -6.76 2.59
N LYS A 130 18.49 -5.52 2.19
CA LYS A 130 18.85 -4.45 3.12
C LYS A 130 17.66 -3.54 3.35
N LYS A 131 17.18 -3.44 4.60
CA LYS A 131 16.17 -2.45 4.98
C LYS A 131 16.69 -1.04 4.73
N ILE A 132 15.89 -0.19 4.10
CA ILE A 132 16.19 1.19 3.77
C ILE A 132 15.48 2.12 4.76
N ALA A 133 16.27 2.87 5.51
CA ALA A 133 15.80 3.97 6.35
C ALA A 133 15.65 5.26 5.53
N ASP A 134 14.81 6.19 6.01
CA ASP A 134 14.58 7.47 5.31
C ASP A 134 15.87 8.29 5.10
N THR A 135 16.84 8.13 6.00
CA THR A 135 18.15 8.80 5.97
C THR A 135 19.19 8.10 5.12
N ASP A 136 18.93 6.88 4.65
CA ASP A 136 19.87 6.15 3.82
C ASP A 136 20.02 6.83 2.46
N VAL A 137 21.22 6.77 1.90
CA VAL A 137 21.54 7.27 0.57
C VAL A 137 22.00 6.10 -0.27
N ILE A 138 21.29 5.84 -1.37
CA ILE A 138 21.54 4.72 -2.28
C ILE A 138 22.14 5.28 -3.56
N ASN A 139 23.21 4.63 -4.04
CA ASN A 139 23.81 4.92 -5.33
C ASN A 139 23.13 4.09 -6.42
N LEU A 140 22.54 4.75 -7.40
CA LEU A 140 21.90 4.20 -8.60
C LEU A 140 22.86 4.14 -9.80
N ALA A 141 24.10 4.59 -9.63
CA ALA A 141 25.13 4.57 -10.67
C ALA A 141 26.00 3.31 -10.64
N ASP A 142 25.76 2.40 -9.70
CA ASP A 142 26.48 1.15 -9.61
C ASP A 142 26.10 0.22 -10.78
N ALA A 143 26.88 -0.83 -10.99
CA ALA A 143 26.66 -1.73 -12.11
C ALA A 143 25.38 -2.57 -11.90
N GLY A 144 24.34 -2.28 -12.69
CA GLY A 144 23.08 -3.02 -12.66
C GLY A 144 21.89 -2.08 -12.65
N VAL A 145 20.76 -2.61 -12.19
CA VAL A 145 19.57 -1.82 -11.88
C VAL A 145 19.21 -2.15 -10.44
N GLU A 146 19.22 -1.16 -9.57
CA GLU A 146 18.83 -1.31 -8.17
C GLU A 146 17.35 -1.66 -8.09
N ARG A 147 17.04 -2.65 -7.27
CA ARG A 147 15.69 -3.16 -7.07
C ARG A 147 15.32 -2.98 -5.62
N PHE A 148 14.14 -2.43 -5.41
CA PHE A 148 13.56 -2.29 -4.10
C PHE A 148 12.21 -2.99 -4.06
N VAL A 149 11.91 -3.53 -2.89
CA VAL A 149 10.63 -4.16 -2.60
C VAL A 149 10.02 -3.50 -1.37
N SER A 150 8.71 -3.29 -1.41
CA SER A 150 7.97 -2.79 -0.27
C SER A 150 7.37 -3.95 0.52
N LEU A 151 7.70 -3.99 1.81
CA LEU A 151 7.28 -5.04 2.73
C LEU A 151 6.65 -4.40 3.96
N ILE A 152 5.55 -4.94 4.48
CA ILE A 152 4.98 -4.44 5.74
C ILE A 152 5.99 -4.60 6.89
N ASP A 153 6.15 -3.53 7.68
CA ASP A 153 7.01 -3.49 8.84
C ASP A 153 6.35 -4.23 10.02
N GLN A 154 6.43 -5.56 9.99
CA GLN A 154 6.19 -6.42 11.15
C GLN A 154 7.29 -7.48 11.20
N THR A 155 8.39 -7.13 11.89
CA THR A 155 9.43 -8.09 12.25
C THR A 155 9.20 -8.59 13.67
N THR A 156 8.55 -9.74 13.77
CA THR A 156 9.05 -10.85 14.59
C THR A 156 9.11 -12.06 13.67
N GLU A 157 10.23 -12.77 13.68
CA GLU A 157 10.50 -13.90 12.79
C GLU A 157 9.36 -14.94 12.82
N GLY A 158 8.84 -15.26 11.62
CA GLY A 158 7.87 -16.32 11.38
C GLY A 158 6.46 -15.82 11.06
N ASP A 159 6.03 -16.00 9.80
CA ASP A 159 4.64 -15.96 9.34
C ASP A 159 3.94 -14.59 9.25
N ALA A 160 4.46 -13.71 8.38
CA ALA A 160 3.74 -12.51 7.95
C ALA A 160 2.53 -12.86 7.05
N LEU A 161 1.40 -12.17 7.26
CA LEU A 161 0.24 -12.24 6.37
C LEU A 161 0.62 -11.76 4.96
N PRO A 162 0.27 -12.47 3.86
CA PRO A 162 0.58 -12.02 2.50
C PRO A 162 0.02 -10.62 2.18
N SER A 163 0.78 -9.82 1.43
CA SER A 163 0.46 -8.42 1.13
C SER A 163 -0.93 -8.21 0.51
N LYS A 164 -1.37 -9.15 -0.33
CA LYS A 164 -2.70 -9.14 -0.96
C LYS A 164 -3.83 -9.18 0.08
N ASP A 165 -3.68 -10.02 1.09
CA ASP A 165 -4.68 -10.22 2.14
C ASP A 165 -4.71 -9.05 3.13
N GLN A 166 -3.55 -8.51 3.48
CA GLN A 166 -3.45 -7.31 4.30
C GLN A 166 -4.05 -6.07 3.59
N THR A 167 -3.80 -5.92 2.29
CA THR A 167 -4.39 -4.86 1.46
C THR A 167 -5.90 -4.98 1.43
N TYR A 168 -6.41 -6.21 1.23
CA TYR A 168 -7.84 -6.47 1.27
C TYR A 168 -8.46 -6.07 2.62
N LEU A 169 -7.90 -6.53 3.75
CA LEU A 169 -8.47 -6.24 5.06
C LEU A 169 -8.50 -4.74 5.36
N SER A 170 -7.35 -4.07 5.17
CA SER A 170 -7.21 -2.64 5.45
C SER A 170 -8.08 -1.79 4.51
N GLY A 171 -8.11 -2.13 3.22
CA GLY A 171 -8.90 -1.43 2.21
C GLY A 171 -10.41 -1.55 2.40
N HIS A 172 -10.88 -2.59 3.11
CA HIS A 172 -12.29 -2.78 3.47
C HIS A 172 -12.63 -2.31 4.89
N GLY A 173 -11.67 -1.67 5.58
CA GLY A 173 -11.90 -1.08 6.90
C GLY A 173 -11.98 -2.10 8.04
N TYR A 174 -11.45 -3.31 7.87
CA TYR A 174 -11.35 -4.27 8.97
C TYR A 174 -10.22 -3.89 9.92
N GLU A 175 -10.54 -3.77 11.20
CA GLU A 175 -9.53 -3.75 12.25
C GLU A 175 -9.09 -5.19 12.53
N PHE A 176 -7.79 -5.47 12.46
CA PHE A 176 -7.29 -6.83 12.64
C PHE A 176 -5.94 -6.90 13.34
N GLU A 177 -5.70 -8.05 13.96
CA GLU A 177 -4.46 -8.41 14.64
C GLU A 177 -3.91 -9.72 14.06
N VAL A 178 -2.57 -9.83 14.03
CA VAL A 178 -1.86 -11.07 13.70
C VAL A 178 -1.25 -11.59 15.00
N VAL A 179 -1.61 -12.81 15.38
CA VAL A 179 -1.17 -13.45 16.63
C VAL A 179 -0.55 -14.78 16.30
N THR A 180 0.67 -15.01 16.81
CA THR A 180 1.38 -16.28 16.64
C THR A 180 1.48 -17.01 17.98
N GLU A 181 0.97 -18.24 18.05
CA GLU A 181 1.05 -19.09 19.24
C GLU A 181 1.33 -20.54 18.82
N GLY A 182 2.33 -21.16 19.46
CA GLY A 182 2.63 -22.58 19.24
C GLY A 182 2.99 -22.95 17.79
N GLY A 183 3.56 -22.02 17.03
CA GLY A 183 3.87 -22.20 15.60
C GLY A 183 2.66 -22.16 14.67
N SER A 184 1.51 -21.70 15.17
CA SER A 184 0.33 -21.39 14.37
C SER A 184 0.12 -19.88 14.31
N THR A 185 -0.29 -19.38 13.15
CA THR A 185 -0.56 -17.96 12.91
C THR A 185 -2.06 -17.74 12.80
N GLY A 186 -2.57 -16.81 13.59
CA GLY A 186 -3.98 -16.46 13.65
C GLY A 186 -4.21 -15.02 13.26
N ILE A 187 -5.23 -14.78 12.44
CA ILE A 187 -5.72 -13.47 12.09
C ILE A 187 -7.01 -13.22 12.86
N ILE A 188 -7.02 -12.20 13.72
CA ILE A 188 -8.19 -11.79 14.49
C ILE A 188 -8.78 -10.56 13.82
N LEU A 189 -10.03 -10.65 13.36
CA LEU A 189 -10.83 -9.51 12.92
C LEU A 189 -11.63 -9.01 14.13
N ASN A 190 -11.41 -7.77 14.51
CA ASN A 190 -12.04 -7.17 15.69
C ASN A 190 -13.42 -6.61 15.35
N ALA A 191 -14.38 -6.79 16.26
CA ALA A 191 -15.73 -6.21 16.21
C ALA A 191 -16.44 -6.40 14.86
N LEU A 192 -16.39 -7.61 14.28
CA LEU A 192 -17.09 -7.89 13.03
C LEU A 192 -18.61 -7.75 13.24
N PRO A 193 -19.31 -6.92 12.45
CA PRO A 193 -20.76 -6.78 12.56
C PRO A 193 -21.49 -8.09 12.27
N LEU A 194 -22.45 -8.42 13.13
CA LEU A 194 -23.28 -9.61 12.99
C LEU A 194 -24.62 -9.27 12.30
N PRO A 195 -25.27 -10.25 11.63
CA PRO A 195 -26.59 -10.05 11.04
C PRO A 195 -27.61 -9.57 12.08
N GLU A 196 -28.29 -8.47 11.76
CA GLU A 196 -29.21 -7.79 12.68
C GLU A 196 -30.30 -8.73 13.21
N GLY A 197 -30.50 -8.73 14.53
CA GLY A 197 -31.52 -9.52 15.21
C GLY A 197 -31.30 -11.04 15.18
N LYS A 198 -30.21 -11.53 14.57
CA LYS A 198 -29.97 -12.96 14.42
C LYS A 198 -29.33 -13.61 15.65
N PHE A 199 -28.39 -12.90 16.26
CA PHE A 199 -27.64 -13.36 17.42
C PHE A 199 -27.93 -12.47 18.64
N ALA A 200 -27.64 -12.98 19.83
CA ALA A 200 -27.74 -12.22 21.08
C ALA A 200 -26.73 -11.04 21.17
N HIS A 201 -25.76 -10.98 20.25
CA HIS A 201 -24.76 -9.92 20.13
C HIS A 201 -24.88 -9.25 18.76
N THR A 202 -24.48 -7.99 18.68
CA THR A 202 -24.46 -7.18 17.45
C THR A 202 -23.13 -7.26 16.71
N GLU A 203 -22.06 -7.65 17.40
CA GLU A 203 -20.71 -7.79 16.87
C GLU A 203 -19.98 -8.95 17.57
N ALA A 204 -18.94 -9.48 16.91
CA ALA A 204 -18.03 -10.44 17.50
C ALA A 204 -16.66 -10.38 16.82
N ASP A 205 -15.62 -10.72 17.58
CA ASP A 205 -14.31 -10.94 17.01
C ASP A 205 -14.29 -12.29 16.29
N VAL A 206 -13.54 -12.36 15.18
CA VAL A 206 -13.38 -13.58 14.38
C VAL A 206 -11.92 -13.94 14.28
N LEU A 207 -11.58 -15.16 14.70
CA LEU A 207 -10.26 -15.75 14.52
C LEU A 207 -10.26 -16.68 13.29
N ILE A 208 -9.28 -16.48 12.41
CA ILE A 208 -8.94 -17.34 11.29
C ILE A 208 -7.53 -17.88 11.51
N LEU A 209 -7.38 -19.20 11.60
CA LEU A 209 -6.05 -19.83 11.72
C LEU A 209 -5.49 -20.12 10.33
N LEU A 210 -4.29 -19.60 10.06
CA LEU A 210 -3.57 -19.82 8.81
C LEU A 210 -2.76 -21.12 8.92
N PRO A 211 -2.95 -22.07 8.00
CA PRO A 211 -2.13 -23.26 7.96
C PRO A 211 -0.73 -22.93 7.45
N LYS A 212 0.22 -23.82 7.75
CA LYS A 212 1.53 -23.81 7.09
C LYS A 212 1.33 -23.99 5.58
N GLY A 213 1.91 -23.09 4.79
CA GLY A 213 1.75 -23.11 3.32
C GLY A 213 0.59 -22.25 2.80
N TYR A 214 -0.09 -21.49 3.66
CA TYR A 214 -0.97 -20.41 3.23
C TYR A 214 -0.22 -19.42 2.31
N PRO A 215 -0.81 -18.91 1.20
CA PRO A 215 -2.21 -19.06 0.77
C PRO A 215 -2.51 -20.29 -0.10
N ASP A 216 -1.53 -21.10 -0.46
CA ASP A 216 -1.77 -22.31 -1.27
C ASP A 216 -2.49 -23.41 -0.48
N CYS A 217 -2.32 -23.43 0.85
CA CYS A 217 -3.10 -24.25 1.76
C CYS A 217 -4.28 -23.45 2.39
N PRO A 218 -5.53 -23.94 2.30
CA PRO A 218 -6.70 -23.22 2.80
C PRO A 218 -6.81 -23.22 4.34
N PRO A 219 -7.27 -22.11 4.94
CA PRO A 219 -7.85 -22.13 6.28
C PRO A 219 -9.10 -23.02 6.32
N ASP A 220 -9.13 -23.91 7.31
CA ASP A 220 -10.17 -24.93 7.43
C ASP A 220 -11.49 -24.36 8.00
N MET A 221 -11.39 -23.74 9.18
CA MET A 221 -12.51 -23.26 9.99
C MET A 221 -12.28 -21.81 10.46
N PHE A 222 -13.30 -21.22 11.08
CA PHE A 222 -13.18 -19.97 11.81
C PHE A 222 -13.70 -20.13 13.24
N TYR A 223 -13.38 -19.15 14.07
CA TYR A 223 -13.76 -19.12 15.47
C TYR A 223 -14.25 -17.74 15.85
N VAL A 224 -15.14 -17.64 16.83
CA VAL A 224 -15.75 -16.37 17.24
C VAL A 224 -15.68 -16.14 18.74
N ALA A 225 -15.57 -14.89 19.15
CA ALA A 225 -15.67 -14.45 20.53
C ALA A 225 -16.43 -13.10 20.61
N PRO A 226 -17.43 -12.93 21.47
CA PRO A 226 -17.93 -13.89 22.47
C PRO A 226 -18.67 -15.07 21.82
N LYS A 227 -19.01 -16.08 22.63
CA LYS A 227 -19.81 -17.23 22.19
C LYS A 227 -21.19 -16.76 21.71
N LEU A 228 -21.53 -17.08 20.47
CA LEU A 228 -22.79 -16.68 19.87
C LEU A 228 -23.90 -17.70 20.14
N THR A 229 -25.09 -17.15 20.42
CA THR A 229 -26.37 -17.85 20.52
C THR A 229 -27.40 -17.13 19.66
N LEU A 230 -28.38 -17.87 19.11
CA LEU A 230 -29.44 -17.31 18.28
C LEU A 230 -30.41 -16.50 19.14
N ALA A 231 -30.72 -15.25 18.73
CA ALA A 231 -31.55 -14.35 19.54
C ALA A 231 -32.96 -14.90 19.81
N GLY A 232 -33.55 -15.59 18.83
CA GLY A 232 -34.92 -16.10 18.93
C GLY A 232 -35.09 -17.33 19.83
N THR A 233 -34.06 -18.19 19.93
CA THR A 233 -34.17 -19.48 20.66
C THR A 233 -33.21 -19.59 21.84
N GLY A 234 -32.20 -18.73 21.94
CA GLY A 234 -31.09 -18.84 22.88
C GLY A 234 -30.16 -20.04 22.61
N GLN A 235 -30.41 -20.81 21.54
CA GLN A 235 -29.63 -22.00 21.25
C GLN A 235 -28.31 -21.65 20.56
N VAL A 236 -27.30 -22.50 20.80
CA VAL A 236 -26.03 -22.44 20.10
C VAL A 236 -26.24 -22.92 18.66
N PRO A 237 -25.71 -22.23 17.64
CA PRO A 237 -25.81 -22.68 16.25
C PRO A 237 -25.22 -24.07 16.02
N LYS A 238 -25.76 -24.78 15.02
CA LYS A 238 -25.31 -26.13 14.68
C LYS A 238 -23.80 -26.20 14.45
N ALA A 239 -23.18 -27.22 15.05
CA ALA A 239 -21.75 -27.51 15.01
C ALA A 239 -20.86 -26.37 15.58
N CYS A 240 -21.37 -25.65 16.59
CA CYS A 240 -20.67 -24.55 17.27
C CYS A 240 -20.57 -24.73 18.80
N THR A 241 -20.56 -25.98 19.28
CA THR A 241 -20.51 -26.31 20.73
C THR A 241 -19.10 -26.48 21.27
N VAL A 242 -18.09 -26.62 20.40
CA VAL A 242 -16.70 -26.85 20.79
C VAL A 242 -15.97 -25.52 20.97
N GLU A 243 -15.13 -25.46 21.99
CA GLU A 243 -14.28 -24.31 22.28
C GLU A 243 -12.84 -24.56 21.80
N HIS A 244 -12.16 -23.47 21.42
CA HIS A 244 -10.75 -23.45 21.05
C HIS A 244 -10.04 -22.36 21.84
N ARG A 245 -8.81 -22.63 22.28
CA ARG A 245 -7.98 -21.67 23.02
C ARG A 245 -6.84 -21.20 22.13
N PHE A 246 -6.72 -19.90 21.94
CA PHE A 246 -5.69 -19.27 21.13
C PHE A 246 -5.53 -17.80 21.52
N GLY A 247 -4.30 -17.30 21.56
CA GLY A 247 -3.94 -15.95 21.98
C GLY A 247 -4.36 -15.64 23.42
N GLY A 248 -4.38 -16.64 24.31
CA GLY A 248 -4.91 -16.49 25.67
C GLY A 248 -6.43 -16.28 25.76
N ARG A 249 -7.16 -16.32 24.63
CA ARG A 249 -8.62 -16.16 24.54
C ARG A 249 -9.31 -17.51 24.33
N VAL A 250 -10.58 -17.57 24.71
CA VAL A 250 -11.47 -18.72 24.42
C VAL A 250 -12.40 -18.35 23.29
N TRP A 251 -12.45 -19.21 22.28
CA TRP A 251 -13.19 -19.01 21.05
C TRP A 251 -14.21 -20.12 20.84
N GLN A 252 -15.40 -19.78 20.38
CA GLN A 252 -16.38 -20.74 19.90
C GLN A 252 -15.99 -21.18 18.47
N ARG A 253 -15.78 -22.48 18.26
CA ARG A 253 -15.39 -23.04 16.96
C ARG A 253 -16.58 -23.17 16.02
N TRP A 254 -16.42 -22.73 14.77
CA TRP A 254 -17.39 -22.88 13.70
C TRP A 254 -16.85 -23.82 12.61
N SER A 255 -17.32 -25.08 12.64
CA SER A 255 -16.93 -26.09 11.65
C SER A 255 -17.74 -25.91 10.35
N ARG A 256 -17.13 -25.19 9.39
CA ARG A 256 -17.66 -24.89 8.06
C ARG A 256 -16.57 -25.08 7.02
N HIS A 257 -16.25 -26.35 6.73
CA HIS A 257 -15.19 -26.77 5.81
C HIS A 257 -15.46 -26.31 4.36
N ASN A 258 -14.40 -26.18 3.56
CA ASN A 258 -14.49 -25.87 2.14
C ASN A 258 -13.45 -26.65 1.33
N ASP A 259 -13.93 -27.43 0.37
CA ASP A 259 -13.08 -28.26 -0.50
C ASP A 259 -12.77 -27.57 -1.84
N ALA A 260 -13.33 -26.38 -2.10
CA ALA A 260 -13.23 -25.68 -3.38
C ALA A 260 -12.19 -24.55 -3.41
N TRP A 261 -11.21 -24.55 -2.48
CA TRP A 261 -10.14 -23.54 -2.46
C TRP A 261 -9.27 -23.61 -3.72
N ARG A 262 -8.94 -22.46 -4.30
CA ARG A 262 -8.08 -22.34 -5.48
C ARG A 262 -6.71 -21.78 -5.06
N PRO A 263 -5.65 -22.61 -5.01
CA PRO A 263 -4.29 -22.18 -4.73
C PRO A 263 -3.84 -21.05 -5.66
N GLY A 264 -3.03 -20.12 -5.17
CA GLY A 264 -2.61 -18.90 -5.88
C GLY A 264 -3.70 -17.87 -6.20
N VAL A 265 -5.00 -18.18 -5.99
CA VAL A 265 -6.12 -17.28 -6.32
C VAL A 265 -6.87 -16.82 -5.08
N ASP A 266 -7.27 -17.76 -4.23
CA ASP A 266 -8.03 -17.49 -3.01
C ASP A 266 -7.13 -17.02 -1.86
N GLY A 267 -7.73 -16.27 -0.92
CA GLY A 267 -7.04 -15.64 0.20
C GLY A 267 -8.02 -15.29 1.32
N LEU A 268 -7.65 -14.39 2.23
CA LEU A 268 -8.49 -13.95 3.33
C LEU A 268 -9.80 -13.33 2.83
N GLN A 269 -9.79 -12.68 1.67
CA GLN A 269 -11.02 -12.21 1.01
C GLN A 269 -12.08 -13.32 0.87
N THR A 270 -11.67 -14.52 0.47
CA THR A 270 -12.54 -15.68 0.30
C THR A 270 -12.97 -16.22 1.65
N MET A 271 -12.07 -16.21 2.64
CA MET A 271 -12.38 -16.65 4.00
C MET A 271 -13.37 -15.71 4.71
N VAL A 272 -13.19 -14.39 4.60
CA VAL A 272 -14.10 -13.39 5.18
C VAL A 272 -15.49 -13.52 4.60
N ALA A 273 -15.61 -13.68 3.27
CA ALA A 273 -16.89 -13.93 2.62
C ALA A 273 -17.55 -15.22 3.14
N ARG A 274 -16.77 -16.30 3.35
CA ARG A 274 -17.27 -17.56 3.94
C ARG A 274 -17.78 -17.37 5.37
N VAL A 275 -17.05 -16.61 6.20
CA VAL A 275 -17.46 -16.28 7.57
C VAL A 275 -18.80 -15.55 7.56
N GLN A 276 -18.92 -14.49 6.75
CA GLN A 276 -20.14 -13.69 6.65
C GLN A 276 -21.34 -14.54 6.22
N THR A 277 -21.18 -15.38 5.18
CA THR A 277 -22.22 -16.31 4.74
C THR A 277 -22.60 -17.31 5.84
N ALA A 278 -21.61 -17.90 6.53
CA ALA A 278 -21.87 -18.86 7.60
C ALA A 278 -22.65 -18.24 8.78
N LEU A 279 -22.35 -16.99 9.15
CA LEU A 279 -23.10 -16.24 10.15
C LEU A 279 -24.52 -15.92 9.65
N ALA A 280 -24.65 -15.47 8.40
CA ALA A 280 -25.94 -15.17 7.76
C ALA A 280 -26.85 -16.39 7.54
N GLU A 281 -26.30 -17.60 7.46
CA GLU A 281 -27.05 -18.86 7.28
C GLU A 281 -27.17 -19.72 8.55
N ALA A 282 -26.49 -19.33 9.64
CA ALA A 282 -26.55 -20.01 10.92
C ALA A 282 -27.99 -20.35 11.37
N ARG A 283 -28.18 -21.58 11.83
CA ARG A 283 -29.42 -22.13 12.38
C ARG A 283 -29.09 -23.08 13.52
N ALA A 284 -30.08 -23.37 14.36
CA ALA A 284 -29.97 -24.35 15.44
C ALA A 284 -29.62 -25.75 14.90
#